data_AF-A0AAU4QFZ4-F1
#
_entry.id   AF-A0AAU4QFZ4-F1
#
_cell.length_a   1.000
_cell.length_b   1.000
_cell.length_c   1.000
_cell.angle_alpha   90.00
_cell.angle_beta   90.00
_cell.angle_gamma   90.00
#
_symmetry.space_group_name_H-M   'P 1'
#
loop_
_entity.id
_entity.type
_entity.pdbx_description
1 polymer ?
#
loop_
_entity_poly.entity_id
_entity_poly.type
_entity_poly.pdbx_seq_one_letter_code
_entity_poly.pdbx_strand_id
1 'polypeptide(L)'
;MSDGSDAQKFATGLGVAVSVIAVLAFFGITSFDDLLNDKESARSKACALAVAARNVQTITVTPEEWQANALAYAERLLAAAEATEEPELSGSLRESAYAHQDWAATLRRQQNSGAALERLHEAERKWAALCKVPEPQ
;
A
#
# COMPACT_ATOMS: atom_id res chain seq x y z
N MET A 1 30.78 -12.58 -36.14
CA MET A 1 31.19 -11.53 -35.18
C MET A 1 30.01 -11.28 -34.26
N SER A 2 30.30 -11.26 -32.97
CA SER A 2 29.46 -11.74 -31.87
C SER A 2 28.21 -10.91 -31.54
N ASP A 3 27.21 -11.67 -31.07
CA ASP A 3 26.11 -11.31 -30.16
C ASP A 3 26.48 -10.26 -29.12
N GLY A 4 25.53 -9.36 -28.82
CA GLY A 4 25.67 -8.44 -27.70
C GLY A 4 24.50 -7.54 -27.36
N SER A 5 23.36 -7.58 -28.07
CA SER A 5 22.30 -6.57 -27.85
C SER A 5 21.05 -7.06 -27.12
N ASP A 6 20.76 -8.37 -27.08
CA ASP A 6 19.50 -8.85 -26.51
C ASP A 6 19.65 -9.39 -25.08
N ALA A 7 20.77 -10.03 -24.74
CA ALA A 7 21.01 -10.56 -23.39
C ALA A 7 20.96 -9.48 -22.28
N GLN A 8 21.35 -8.24 -22.61
CA GLN A 8 21.43 -7.14 -21.65
C GLN A 8 20.05 -6.56 -21.28
N LYS A 9 19.05 -6.65 -22.18
CA LYS A 9 17.66 -6.25 -21.90
C LYS A 9 16.91 -7.32 -21.11
N PHE A 10 17.19 -8.60 -21.37
CA PHE A 10 16.60 -9.70 -20.60
C PHE A 10 17.18 -9.81 -19.18
N ALA A 11 18.47 -9.53 -18.98
CA ALA A 11 19.08 -9.55 -17.66
C ALA A 11 18.54 -8.46 -16.72
N THR A 12 18.18 -7.29 -17.27
CA THR A 12 17.62 -6.18 -16.47
C THR A 12 16.16 -6.43 -16.09
N GLY A 13 15.37 -7.09 -16.95
CA GLY A 13 13.99 -7.49 -16.64
C GLY A 13 13.89 -8.63 -15.63
N LEU A 14 14.81 -9.60 -15.68
CA LEU A 14 14.90 -10.69 -14.70
C LEU A 14 15.39 -10.21 -13.32
N GLY A 15 16.28 -9.21 -13.27
CA GLY A 15 16.82 -8.69 -12.00
C GLY A 15 15.77 -7.99 -11.12
N VAL A 16 14.77 -7.33 -11.72
CA VAL A 16 13.71 -6.63 -10.98
C VAL A 16 12.59 -7.58 -10.55
N ALA A 17 12.28 -8.60 -11.34
CA ALA A 17 11.28 -9.60 -10.97
C ALA A 17 11.77 -10.47 -9.78
N VAL A 18 13.05 -10.86 -9.78
CA VAL A 18 13.61 -11.72 -8.74
C VAL A 18 13.73 -11.00 -7.39
N SER A 19 13.94 -9.68 -7.35
CA SER A 19 14.00 -8.93 -6.08
C SER A 19 12.64 -8.85 -5.38
N VAL A 20 11.56 -8.69 -6.14
CA VAL A 20 10.20 -8.75 -5.60
C VAL A 20 9.86 -10.17 -5.13
N ILE A 21 10.23 -11.20 -5.90
CA ILE A 21 10.01 -12.61 -5.51
C ILE A 21 10.79 -12.98 -4.25
N ALA A 22 12.02 -12.49 -4.08
CA ALA A 22 12.81 -12.75 -2.88
C ALA A 22 12.19 -12.10 -1.62
N VAL A 23 11.61 -10.91 -1.76
CA VAL A 23 10.82 -10.30 -0.69
C VAL A 23 9.58 -11.15 -0.40
N LEU A 24 8.82 -11.56 -1.43
CA LEU A 24 7.60 -12.39 -1.28
C LEU A 24 7.88 -13.77 -0.66
N ALA A 25 9.03 -14.38 -0.97
CA ALA A 25 9.46 -15.67 -0.42
C ALA A 25 9.88 -15.57 1.06
N PHE A 26 10.43 -14.43 1.50
CA PHE A 26 10.74 -14.19 2.92
C PHE A 26 9.46 -14.09 3.79
N PHE A 27 8.31 -13.79 3.17
CA PHE A 27 7.00 -13.66 3.83
C PHE A 27 6.08 -14.87 3.63
N GLY A 28 6.58 -16.01 3.10
CA GLY A 28 5.84 -17.28 3.10
C GLY A 28 4.83 -17.49 1.98
N ILE A 29 4.92 -16.75 0.86
CA ILE A 29 4.06 -16.95 -0.31
C ILE A 29 4.67 -18.08 -1.17
N THR A 30 4.05 -19.27 -1.16
CA THR A 30 4.63 -20.50 -1.71
C THR A 30 4.10 -20.94 -3.08
N SER A 31 3.08 -20.30 -3.66
CA SER A 31 2.50 -20.74 -4.93
C SER A 31 2.42 -19.64 -5.97
N PHE A 32 3.18 -19.82 -7.04
CA PHE A 32 3.05 -19.09 -8.31
C PHE A 32 1.68 -19.31 -8.99
N ASP A 33 0.94 -20.37 -8.61
CA ASP A 33 -0.38 -20.68 -9.18
C ASP A 33 -1.46 -19.61 -8.90
N ASP A 34 -1.33 -18.82 -7.83
CA ASP A 34 -2.25 -17.71 -7.53
C ASP A 34 -2.01 -16.46 -8.41
N LEU A 35 -0.86 -16.39 -9.10
CA LEU A 35 -0.54 -15.28 -10.01
C LEU A 35 -1.25 -15.37 -11.36
N LEU A 36 -1.88 -16.51 -11.69
CA LEU A 36 -2.52 -16.73 -13.00
C LEU A 36 -3.99 -16.30 -13.06
N ASN A 37 -4.58 -15.85 -11.94
CA ASN A 37 -5.88 -15.19 -11.92
C ASN A 37 -5.64 -13.67 -11.93
N ASP A 38 -5.67 -13.04 -13.10
CA ASP A 38 -5.26 -11.64 -13.30
C ASP A 38 -5.95 -10.65 -12.33
N LYS A 39 -7.23 -10.91 -11.99
CA LYS A 39 -8.01 -10.10 -11.04
C LYS A 39 -7.69 -10.37 -9.56
N GLU A 40 -7.45 -11.62 -9.16
CA GLU A 40 -6.96 -11.89 -7.80
C GLU A 40 -5.53 -11.41 -7.63
N SER A 41 -4.72 -11.43 -8.69
CA SER A 41 -3.36 -10.88 -8.69
C SER A 41 -3.37 -9.36 -8.47
N ALA A 42 -4.28 -8.63 -9.12
CA ALA A 42 -4.45 -7.19 -8.95
C ALA A 42 -4.98 -6.84 -7.54
N ARG A 43 -5.98 -7.57 -7.04
CA ARG A 43 -6.48 -7.41 -5.66
C ARG A 43 -5.38 -7.71 -4.63
N SER A 44 -4.69 -8.84 -4.79
CA SER A 44 -3.59 -9.27 -3.91
C SER A 44 -2.47 -8.25 -3.90
N LYS A 45 -2.07 -7.74 -5.07
CA LYS A 45 -1.08 -6.67 -5.21
C LYS A 45 -1.52 -5.38 -4.50
N ALA A 46 -2.74 -4.92 -4.71
CA ALA A 46 -3.27 -3.74 -4.03
C ALA A 46 -3.26 -3.91 -2.50
N CYS A 47 -3.69 -5.06 -2.01
CA CYS A 47 -3.65 -5.38 -0.58
C CYS A 47 -2.21 -5.43 -0.03
N ALA A 48 -1.28 -6.04 -0.75
CA ALA A 48 0.13 -6.07 -0.35
C ALA A 48 0.75 -4.67 -0.28
N LEU A 49 0.44 -3.79 -1.25
CA LEU A 49 0.88 -2.40 -1.24
C LEU A 49 0.31 -1.62 -0.05
N ALA A 50 -0.97 -1.79 0.25
CA ALA A 50 -1.62 -1.14 1.39
C ALA A 50 -1.04 -1.61 2.74
N VAL A 51 -0.82 -2.91 2.91
CA VAL A 51 -0.17 -3.48 4.11
C VAL A 51 1.26 -2.97 4.26
N ALA A 52 2.03 -2.93 3.18
CA ALA A 52 3.40 -2.40 3.21
C ALA A 52 3.42 -0.93 3.62
N ALA A 53 2.44 -0.14 3.17
CA ALA A 53 2.31 1.26 3.55
C ALA A 53 2.04 1.43 5.06
N ARG A 54 1.22 0.55 5.65
CA ARG A 54 0.83 0.62 7.07
C ARG A 54 2.01 0.34 8.01
N ASN A 55 2.88 -0.61 7.66
CA ASN A 55 4.03 -0.98 8.48
C ASN A 55 5.09 0.13 8.62
N VAL A 56 5.11 1.10 7.70
CA VAL A 56 6.06 2.23 7.71
C VAL A 56 5.69 3.29 8.77
N GLN A 57 4.47 3.29 9.30
CA GLN A 57 4.03 4.29 10.29
C GLN A 57 4.58 4.10 11.72
N THR A 58 5.35 3.04 12.00
CA THR A 58 5.60 2.58 13.39
C THR A 58 6.61 3.38 14.21
N ILE A 59 7.15 4.51 13.71
CA ILE A 59 8.06 5.37 14.49
C ILE A 59 7.78 6.85 14.16
N THR A 60 6.98 7.52 14.98
CA THR A 60 6.75 8.99 14.91
C THR A 60 6.86 9.62 16.28
N VAL A 61 7.65 10.69 16.40
CA VAL A 61 7.94 11.37 17.67
C VAL A 61 7.45 12.83 17.71
N THR A 62 7.22 13.48 16.57
CA THR A 62 6.71 14.88 16.50
C THR A 62 5.46 15.04 15.61
N PRO A 63 4.66 16.11 15.80
CA PRO A 63 3.51 16.40 14.94
C PRO A 63 3.86 16.60 13.46
N GLU A 64 5.04 17.15 13.17
CA GLU A 64 5.52 17.40 11.80
C GLU A 64 5.87 16.08 11.10
N GLU A 65 6.55 15.17 11.80
CA GLU A 65 6.79 13.81 11.31
C GLU A 65 5.49 13.05 11.09
N TRP A 66 4.52 13.22 12.00
CA TRP A 66 3.20 12.61 11.85
C TRP A 66 2.49 13.14 10.60
N GLN A 67 2.50 14.46 10.37
CA GLN A 67 1.93 15.07 9.17
C GLN A 67 2.60 14.54 7.89
N ALA A 68 3.93 14.51 7.85
CA ALA A 68 4.68 14.00 6.70
C ALA A 68 4.37 12.51 6.43
N ASN A 69 4.28 11.70 7.49
CA ASN A 69 3.98 10.29 7.38
C ASN A 69 2.54 10.02 6.96
N ALA A 70 1.57 10.81 7.41
CA ALA A 70 0.18 10.70 6.98
C ALA A 70 0.02 11.01 5.49
N LEU A 71 0.70 12.05 4.99
CA LEU A 71 0.71 12.38 3.55
C LEU A 71 1.39 11.26 2.74
N ALA A 72 2.55 10.79 3.17
CA ALA A 72 3.27 9.73 2.49
C ALA A 72 2.52 8.39 2.54
N TYR A 73 1.75 8.13 3.59
CA TYR A 73 0.88 6.95 3.68
C TYR A 73 -0.31 7.08 2.73
N ALA A 74 -0.95 8.25 2.67
CA ALA A 74 -2.02 8.52 1.72
C ALA A 74 -1.59 8.32 0.26
N GLU A 75 -0.41 8.79 -0.14
CA GLU A 75 0.13 8.57 -1.49
C GLU A 75 0.29 7.08 -1.83
N ARG A 76 0.76 6.28 -0.86
CA ARG A 76 0.91 4.83 -1.06
C ARG A 76 -0.43 4.11 -1.15
N LEU A 77 -1.44 4.55 -0.40
CA LEU A 77 -2.80 4.03 -0.51
C LEU A 77 -3.44 4.37 -1.87
N LEU A 78 -3.17 5.55 -2.43
CA LEU A 78 -3.61 5.90 -3.79
C LEU A 78 -2.95 5.00 -4.84
N ALA A 79 -1.64 4.75 -4.72
CA ALA A 79 -0.94 3.81 -5.60
C ALA A 79 -1.50 2.37 -5.48
N ALA A 80 -1.87 1.94 -4.27
CA ALA A 80 -2.55 0.66 -4.05
C ALA A 80 -3.94 0.64 -4.73
N ALA A 81 -4.69 1.75 -4.65
CA ALA A 81 -6.01 1.86 -5.28
C ALA A 81 -5.94 1.79 -6.81
N GLU A 82 -4.86 2.30 -7.41
CA GLU A 82 -4.59 2.22 -8.86
C GLU A 82 -4.17 0.82 -9.32
N ALA A 83 -3.69 -0.01 -8.40
CA ALA A 83 -3.24 -1.37 -8.71
C ALA A 83 -4.39 -2.39 -8.83
N THR A 84 -5.63 -1.99 -8.55
CA THR A 84 -6.81 -2.86 -8.63
C THR A 84 -7.96 -2.21 -9.39
N GLU A 85 -8.66 -3.01 -10.20
CA GLU A 85 -9.89 -2.60 -10.90
C GLU A 85 -11.16 -2.86 -10.07
N GLU A 86 -11.02 -3.47 -8.90
CA GLU A 86 -12.15 -3.78 -8.03
C GLU A 86 -12.70 -2.49 -7.41
N PRO A 87 -13.95 -2.07 -7.73
CA PRO A 87 -14.45 -0.76 -7.33
C PRO A 87 -14.53 -0.58 -5.81
N GLU A 88 -14.90 -1.64 -5.08
CA GLU A 88 -15.05 -1.60 -3.63
C GLU A 88 -13.69 -1.42 -2.92
N LEU A 89 -12.70 -2.25 -3.28
CA LEU A 89 -11.35 -2.12 -2.71
C LEU A 89 -10.68 -0.80 -3.13
N SER A 90 -10.75 -0.45 -4.42
CA SER A 90 -10.17 0.78 -4.95
C SER A 90 -10.82 2.03 -4.31
N GLY A 91 -12.14 2.01 -4.10
CA GLY A 91 -12.87 3.08 -3.40
C GLY A 91 -12.46 3.21 -1.94
N SER A 92 -12.39 2.08 -1.22
CA SER A 92 -12.02 2.03 0.19
C SER A 92 -10.58 2.53 0.46
N LEU A 93 -9.63 2.15 -0.41
CA LEU A 93 -8.25 2.64 -0.35
C LEU A 93 -8.16 4.16 -0.58
N ARG A 94 -8.91 4.71 -1.55
CA ARG A 94 -8.98 6.16 -1.78
C ARG A 94 -9.62 6.90 -0.60
N GLU A 95 -10.69 6.35 -0.02
CA GLU A 95 -11.33 6.93 1.17
C GLU A 95 -10.33 7.05 2.32
N SER A 96 -9.57 5.99 2.59
CA SER A 96 -8.53 5.99 3.62
C SER A 96 -7.39 6.98 3.33
N ALA A 97 -6.98 7.10 2.07
CA ALA A 97 -5.99 8.09 1.66
C ALA A 97 -6.47 9.53 1.92
N TYR A 98 -7.71 9.87 1.54
CA TYR A 98 -8.26 11.20 1.75
C TYR A 98 -8.46 11.52 3.24
N ALA A 99 -8.89 10.54 4.04
CA ALA A 99 -8.99 10.72 5.48
C ALA A 99 -7.63 11.06 6.12
N HIS A 100 -6.54 10.44 5.66
CA HIS A 100 -5.18 10.77 6.10
C HIS A 100 -4.72 12.16 5.68
N GLN A 101 -5.04 12.59 4.45
CA GLN A 101 -4.74 13.94 3.98
C GLN A 101 -5.50 15.01 4.79
N ASP A 102 -6.79 14.77 5.04
CA ASP A 102 -7.63 15.66 5.84
C ASP A 102 -7.09 15.78 7.27
N TRP A 103 -6.72 14.66 7.87
CA TRP A 103 -6.19 14.64 9.21
C TRP A 103 -4.78 15.27 9.32
N ALA A 104 -3.91 15.07 8.32
CA ALA A 104 -2.67 15.82 8.21
C ALA A 104 -2.92 17.35 8.13
N ALA A 105 -3.97 17.77 7.41
CA ALA A 105 -4.36 19.17 7.32
C ALA A 105 -4.98 19.71 8.63
N THR A 106 -5.64 18.88 9.45
CA THR A 106 -6.12 19.28 10.79
C THR A 106 -4.98 19.43 11.78
N LEU A 107 -3.99 18.53 11.73
CA LEU A 107 -2.77 18.60 12.55
C LEU A 107 -2.01 19.90 12.30
N ARG A 108 -1.81 20.25 11.02
CA ARG A 108 -1.18 21.52 10.63
C ARG A 108 -1.92 22.74 11.16
N ARG A 109 -3.25 22.67 11.26
CA ARG A 109 -4.11 23.75 11.79
C ARG A 109 -4.27 23.71 13.31
N GLN A 110 -3.69 22.71 14.00
CA GLN A 110 -3.91 22.45 15.42
C GLN A 110 -5.40 22.27 15.76
N GLN A 111 -6.21 21.78 14.82
CA GLN A 111 -7.66 21.59 14.92
C GLN A 111 -8.03 20.10 15.09
N ASN A 112 -7.22 19.38 15.87
CA ASN A 112 -7.38 17.95 16.04
C ASN A 112 -8.68 17.67 16.80
N SER A 113 -9.51 16.77 16.27
CA SER A 113 -10.73 16.32 16.95
C SER A 113 -10.80 14.81 16.98
N GLY A 114 -11.33 14.25 18.06
CA GLY A 114 -11.57 12.80 18.17
C GLY A 114 -12.45 12.29 17.02
N ALA A 115 -13.43 13.08 16.57
CA ALA A 115 -14.30 12.73 15.45
C ALA A 115 -13.57 12.66 14.08
N ALA A 116 -12.46 13.38 13.90
CA ALA A 116 -11.65 13.26 12.69
C ALA A 116 -10.72 12.05 12.75
N LEU A 117 -10.16 11.76 13.93
CA LEU A 117 -9.37 10.54 14.16
C LEU A 117 -10.22 9.27 14.02
N GLU A 118 -11.45 9.27 14.53
CA GLU A 118 -12.38 8.15 14.36
C GLU A 118 -12.72 7.88 12.89
N ARG A 119 -12.96 8.94 12.09
CA ARG A 119 -13.19 8.81 10.65
C ARG A 119 -11.97 8.24 9.91
N LEU A 120 -10.77 8.64 10.33
CA LEU A 120 -9.52 8.08 9.78
C LEU A 120 -9.41 6.58 10.08
N HIS A 121 -9.64 6.16 11.32
CA HIS A 121 -9.62 4.75 11.69
C HIS A 121 -10.73 3.96 11.00
N GLU A 122 -11.93 4.52 10.86
CA GLU A 122 -13.04 3.87 10.14
C GLU A 122 -12.70 3.62 8.67
N ALA A 123 -12.12 4.62 8.00
CA ALA A 123 -11.70 4.47 6.61
C ALA A 123 -10.58 3.42 6.46
N GLU A 124 -9.65 3.33 7.40
CA GLU A 124 -8.65 2.26 7.42
C GLU A 124 -9.24 0.86 7.62
N ARG A 125 -10.17 0.71 8.57
CA ARG A 125 -10.80 -0.59 8.85
C ARG A 125 -11.49 -1.17 7.63
N LYS A 126 -12.10 -0.35 6.78
CA LYS A 126 -12.80 -0.80 5.57
C LYS A 126 -11.87 -1.55 4.61
N TRP A 127 -10.74 -0.96 4.21
CA TRP A 127 -9.84 -1.63 3.27
C TRP A 127 -9.11 -2.79 3.97
N ALA A 128 -8.77 -2.63 5.25
CA ALA A 128 -8.14 -3.68 6.05
C ALA A 128 -9.02 -4.94 6.09
N ALA A 129 -10.34 -4.79 6.30
CA ALA A 129 -11.29 -5.90 6.27
C ALA A 129 -11.34 -6.58 4.88
N LEU A 130 -11.39 -5.80 3.81
CA LEU A 130 -11.36 -6.33 2.44
C LEU A 130 -10.06 -7.10 2.15
N CYS A 131 -8.94 -6.63 2.69
CA CYS A 131 -7.63 -7.28 2.56
C CYS A 131 -7.34 -8.33 3.64
N LYS A 132 -8.31 -8.63 4.53
CA LYS A 132 -8.17 -9.57 5.66
C LYS A 132 -6.98 -9.26 6.58
N VAL A 133 -6.67 -7.98 6.75
CA VAL A 133 -5.61 -7.49 7.62
C VAL A 133 -6.20 -7.33 9.03
N PRO A 134 -5.59 -7.93 10.06
CA PRO A 134 -6.06 -7.76 11.43
C PRO A 134 -6.00 -6.30 11.88
N GLU A 135 -6.98 -5.90 12.71
CA GLU A 135 -6.99 -4.59 13.33
C GLU A 135 -5.72 -4.39 14.19
N PRO A 136 -5.15 -3.18 14.25
CA PRO A 136 -4.12 -2.87 15.21
C PRO A 136 -4.70 -3.04 16.62
N GLN A 137 -4.01 -3.81 17.47
CA GLN A 137 -4.30 -3.89 18.91
C GLN A 137 -3.78 -2.65 19.63
#